data_AF-A0A9X4B382-F1
#
_entry.id   AF-A0A9X4B382-F1
#
_cell.length_a   1.000
_cell.length_b   1.000
_cell.length_c   1.000
_cell.angle_alpha   90.00
_cell.angle_beta   90.00
_cell.angle_gamma   90.00
#
_symmetry.space_group_name_H-M   'P 1'
#
loop_
_entity.id
_entity.type
_entity.pdbx_description
1 polymer ?
#
loop_
_entity_poly.entity_id
_entity_poly.type
_entity_poly.pdbx_seq_one_letter_code
_entity_poly.pdbx_strand_id
1 'polypeptide(L)'
;MTLEEKNEAKAILVIKNYLNRNLSDEYIKKNYALAIDQLIENANKLNSTKSVGIKSKSEGNQSITFDSDIKAWTITDDVKALLPARYVKMY
;
A
#
# COMPACT_ATOMS: atom_id res chain seq x y z
N MET A 1 -4.19 -7.43 20.46
CA MET A 1 -3.96 -6.50 19.34
C MET A 1 -2.54 -5.96 19.37
N THR A 2 -1.61 -6.77 18.87
CA THR A 2 -0.22 -6.42 18.60
C THR A 2 -0.12 -5.44 17.42
N LEU A 3 1.06 -4.88 17.19
CA LEU A 3 1.31 -3.98 16.05
C LEU A 3 1.10 -4.70 14.70
N GLU A 4 1.46 -5.97 14.63
CA GLU A 4 1.29 -6.83 13.47
C GLU A 4 -0.18 -7.01 13.11
N GLU A 5 -1.02 -7.33 14.11
CA GLU A 5 -2.48 -7.45 13.91
C GLU A 5 -3.11 -6.14 13.41
N LYS A 6 -2.60 -4.99 13.87
CA LYS A 6 -3.06 -3.66 13.40
C LYS A 6 -2.63 -3.38 11.96
N ASN A 7 -1.42 -3.78 11.57
CA ASN A 7 -0.90 -3.58 10.22
C ASN A 7 -1.63 -4.48 9.22
N GLU A 8 -1.89 -5.73 9.60
CA GLU A 8 -2.68 -6.66 8.80
C GLU A 8 -4.12 -6.15 8.58
N ALA A 9 -4.79 -5.69 9.64
CA ALA A 9 -6.14 -5.13 9.53
C ALA A 9 -6.19 -3.90 8.60
N LYS A 10 -5.18 -3.02 8.66
CA LYS A 10 -5.06 -1.88 7.75
C LYS A 10 -4.86 -2.33 6.31
N ALA A 11 -3.98 -3.30 6.07
CA ALA A 11 -3.71 -3.81 4.74
C ALA A 11 -4.97 -4.42 4.11
N ILE A 12 -5.72 -5.21 4.88
CA ILE A 12 -7.00 -5.80 4.43
C ILE A 12 -8.00 -4.71 4.06
N LEU A 13 -8.15 -3.67 4.89
CA LEU A 13 -9.05 -2.56 4.62
C LEU A 13 -8.70 -1.85 3.31
N VAL A 14 -7.41 -1.60 3.07
CA VAL A 14 -6.90 -0.93 1.87
C VAL A 14 -7.15 -1.79 0.63
N ILE A 15 -6.86 -3.09 0.69
CA ILE A 15 -7.11 -4.04 -0.41
C ILE A 15 -8.61 -4.16 -0.69
N LYS A 16 -9.45 -4.25 0.35
CA LYS A 16 -10.91 -4.31 0.23
C LYS A 16 -11.48 -3.09 -0.46
N ASN A 17 -11.02 -1.90 -0.05
CA ASN A 17 -11.39 -0.63 -0.68
C ASN A 17 -10.91 -0.57 -2.15
N TYR A 18 -9.71 -1.07 -2.44
CA TYR A 18 -9.17 -1.09 -3.80
C TYR A 18 -9.94 -2.00 -4.75
N LEU A 19 -10.30 -3.20 -4.30
CA LEU A 19 -11.05 -4.18 -5.09
C LEU A 19 -12.49 -3.75 -5.31
N ASN A 20 -13.01 -2.85 -4.44
CA ASN A 20 -14.40 -2.38 -4.46
C ASN A 20 -15.40 -3.54 -4.49
N ARG A 21 -15.09 -4.62 -3.75
CA ARG A 21 -15.89 -5.84 -3.64
C ARG A 21 -16.15 -6.14 -2.18
N ASN A 22 -17.31 -6.71 -1.91
CA ASN A 22 -17.69 -7.15 -0.57
C ASN A 22 -17.03 -8.52 -0.27
N LEU A 23 -15.71 -8.51 -0.10
CA LEU A 23 -14.91 -9.68 0.24
C LEU A 23 -14.81 -9.83 1.76
N SER A 24 -14.91 -11.06 2.24
CA SER A 24 -14.65 -11.37 3.65
C SER A 24 -13.16 -11.18 3.96
N ASP A 25 -12.88 -10.69 5.17
CA ASP A 25 -11.52 -10.42 5.61
C ASP A 25 -10.68 -11.72 5.61
N GLU A 26 -11.30 -12.85 5.98
CA GLU A 26 -10.70 -14.20 5.90
C GLU A 26 -10.32 -14.59 4.46
N TYR A 27 -11.14 -14.23 3.47
CA TYR A 27 -10.85 -14.49 2.07
C TYR A 27 -9.64 -13.69 1.61
N ILE A 28 -9.55 -12.43 2.02
CA ILE A 28 -8.41 -11.56 1.69
C ILE A 28 -7.12 -12.09 2.32
N LYS A 29 -7.16 -12.50 3.59
CA LYS A 29 -6.00 -13.11 4.27
C LYS A 29 -5.53 -14.38 3.56
N LYS A 30 -6.46 -15.25 3.14
CA LYS A 30 -6.10 -16.54 2.53
C LYS A 30 -5.61 -16.42 1.10
N ASN A 31 -6.25 -15.57 0.29
CA ASN A 31 -5.97 -15.48 -1.16
C ASN A 31 -4.95 -14.39 -1.50
N TYR A 32 -4.83 -13.35 -0.66
CA TYR A 32 -3.99 -12.19 -0.91
C TYR A 32 -2.95 -11.97 0.20
N ALA A 33 -2.53 -13.03 0.89
CA ALA A 33 -1.48 -12.98 1.91
C ALA A 33 -0.21 -12.26 1.43
N LEU A 34 0.22 -12.56 0.19
CA LEU A 34 1.40 -11.94 -0.41
C LEU A 34 1.21 -10.43 -0.64
N ALA A 35 0.01 -10.00 -1.03
CA ALA A 35 -0.28 -8.58 -1.24
C ALA A 35 -0.35 -7.82 0.11
N ILE A 36 -0.83 -8.47 1.16
CA ILE A 36 -0.82 -7.93 2.53
C ILE A 36 0.62 -7.71 2.99
N ASP A 37 1.46 -8.74 2.85
CA ASP A 37 2.86 -8.69 3.28
C ASP A 37 3.64 -7.59 2.55
N GLN A 38 3.51 -7.54 1.22
CA GLN A 38 4.12 -6.51 0.38
C GLN A 38 3.66 -5.09 0.78
N LEU A 39 2.36 -4.92 1.09
CA LEU A 39 1.84 -3.63 1.51
C LEU A 39 2.38 -3.20 2.88
N ILE A 40 2.53 -4.14 3.81
CA ILE A 40 3.12 -3.89 5.14
C ILE A 40 4.61 -3.55 5.01
N GLU A 41 5.35 -4.30 4.18
CA GLU A 41 6.74 -4.01 3.86
C GLU A 41 6.91 -2.61 3.27
N ASN A 42 6.09 -2.25 2.29
CA ASN A 42 6.12 -0.93 1.67
C ASN A 42 5.80 0.18 2.67
N ALA A 43 4.81 -0.03 3.54
CA ALA A 43 4.47 0.90 4.61
C ALA A 43 5.64 1.08 5.59
N ASN A 44 6.29 0.00 6.00
CA ASN A 44 7.43 0.03 6.91
C ASN A 44 8.66 0.70 6.28
N LYS A 45 8.97 0.39 5.01
CA LYS A 45 10.03 1.04 4.23
C LYS A 45 9.80 2.54 4.11
N LEU A 46 8.57 2.98 3.82
CA LEU A 46 8.22 4.40 3.74
C LEU A 46 8.28 5.11 5.09
N ASN A 47 7.81 4.48 6.18
CA ASN A 47 7.91 5.06 7.52
C ASN A 47 9.38 5.20 7.96
N SER A 48 10.21 4.19 7.69
CA SER A 48 11.65 4.25 7.95
C SER A 48 12.35 5.32 7.11
N THR A 49 11.99 5.43 5.82
CA THR A 49 12.53 6.43 4.89
C THR A 49 12.07 7.84 5.22
N LYS A 50 10.86 8.05 5.76
CA LYS A 50 10.41 9.37 6.24
C LYS A 50 11.14 9.82 7.51
N SER A 51 11.70 8.88 8.29
CA SER A 51 12.51 9.19 9.48
C SER A 51 13.99 9.45 9.16
N VAL A 52 14.50 8.97 8.03
CA VAL A 52 15.84 9.30 7.51
C VAL A 52 15.70 10.51 6.59
N GLY A 53 16.31 11.64 6.93
CA GLY A 53 16.16 12.93 6.23
C GLY A 53 16.17 12.84 4.70
N ILE A 54 15.57 13.80 4.00
CA ILE A 54 16.16 15.13 3.82
C ILE A 54 15.04 16.18 3.67
N LYS A 55 15.01 17.17 4.57
CA LYS A 55 14.52 18.50 4.22
C LYS A 55 15.50 19.07 3.19
N SER A 56 15.07 19.20 1.93
CA SER A 56 15.75 19.97 0.89
C SER A 56 17.11 19.43 0.41
N LYS A 57 17.14 18.85 -0.79
CA LYS A 57 18.30 18.96 -1.70
C LYS A 57 17.79 19.17 -3.12
N SER A 58 17.65 20.44 -3.50
CA SER A 58 17.61 20.86 -4.90
C SER A 58 19.06 20.88 -5.40
N GLU A 59 19.49 19.83 -6.09
CA GLU A 59 20.70 19.86 -6.91
C GLU A 59 20.28 19.51 -8.35
N GLY A 60 20.24 20.51 -9.21
CA GLY A 60 20.35 20.37 -10.67
C GLY A 60 19.17 19.71 -11.39
N ASN A 61 18.20 20.53 -11.80
CA ASN A 61 17.34 20.33 -12.99
C ASN A 61 16.58 18.99 -13.18
N GLN A 62 16.59 18.09 -12.19
CA GLN A 62 15.72 16.93 -12.15
C GLN A 62 14.73 17.13 -11.02
N SER A 63 13.54 17.61 -11.38
CA SER A 63 12.39 17.63 -10.49
C SER A 63 12.02 16.17 -10.21
N ILE A 64 12.56 15.60 -9.13
CA ILE A 64 11.95 14.41 -8.54
C ILE A 64 10.66 14.93 -7.91
N THR A 65 9.57 14.85 -8.64
CA THR A 65 8.24 15.06 -8.07
C THR A 65 8.01 13.90 -7.12
N PHE A 66 8.53 14.02 -5.91
CA PHE A 66 8.07 13.25 -4.78
C PHE A 66 6.64 13.72 -4.57
N ASP A 67 5.71 12.96 -5.16
CA ASP A 67 4.30 13.10 -4.91
C ASP A 67 4.16 13.17 -3.40
N SER A 68 3.90 14.37 -2.87
CA SER A 68 3.93 14.62 -1.43
C SER A 68 2.82 13.84 -0.71
N ASP A 69 1.99 13.15 -1.50
CA ASP A 69 0.90 12.27 -1.16
C ASP A 69 1.25 10.77 -1.16
N ILE A 70 2.52 10.36 -1.26
CA ILE A 70 2.88 8.93 -1.01
C ILE A 70 2.60 8.60 0.46
N LYS A 71 1.37 8.14 0.67
CA LYS A 71 0.82 7.62 1.91
C LYS A 71 1.34 6.21 2.09
N ALA A 72 1.85 5.91 3.29
CA ALA A 72 2.40 4.61 3.65
C ALA A 72 1.43 3.44 3.39
N TRP A 73 0.12 3.71 3.30
CA TRP A 73 -0.95 2.74 3.10
C TRP A 73 -1.63 2.94 1.73
N THR A 74 -0.86 2.87 0.65
CA THR A 74 -1.35 3.01 -0.73
C THR A 74 -1.08 1.74 -1.52
N ILE A 75 -2.02 1.36 -2.39
CA ILE A 75 -1.84 0.26 -3.34
C ILE A 75 -0.88 0.71 -4.46
N THR A 76 0.38 0.31 -4.31
CA THR A 76 1.46 0.51 -5.29
C THR A 76 1.38 -0.51 -6.43
N ASP A 77 2.14 -0.31 -7.51
CA ASP A 77 2.02 -1.14 -8.73
C ASP A 77 2.40 -2.60 -8.52
N ASP A 78 3.41 -2.84 -7.68
CA ASP A 78 3.81 -4.16 -7.19
C ASP A 78 2.68 -4.85 -6.41
N VAL A 79 1.97 -4.12 -5.55
CA VAL A 79 0.81 -4.68 -4.82
C VAL A 79 -0.36 -4.92 -5.79
N LYS A 80 -0.55 -4.07 -6.81
CA LYS A 80 -1.59 -4.28 -7.85
C LYS A 80 -1.34 -5.55 -8.66
N ALA A 81 -0.09 -5.87 -8.97
CA ALA A 81 0.26 -7.08 -9.70
C ALA A 81 -0.12 -8.37 -8.95
N LEU A 82 -0.20 -8.31 -7.62
CA LEU A 82 -0.61 -9.42 -6.75
C LEU A 82 -2.12 -9.49 -6.51
N LEU A 83 -2.88 -8.50 -6.98
CA LEU A 83 -4.32 -8.42 -6.81
C LEU A 83 -5.02 -8.64 -8.17
N PRO A 84 -6.23 -9.22 -8.17
CA PRO A 84 -7.00 -9.30 -9.41
C PRO A 84 -7.34 -7.90 -9.90
N ALA A 85 -7.50 -7.75 -11.23
CA ALA A 85 -7.93 -6.51 -11.84
C ALA A 85 -9.18 -5.97 -11.12
N ARG A 86 -9.13 -4.68 -10.74
CA ARG A 86 -10.25 -3.99 -10.10
C ARG A 86 -11.50 -4.23 -10.93
N TYR A 87 -12.63 -4.52 -10.27
CA TYR A 87 -13.91 -4.60 -10.95
C TYR A 87 -14.27 -3.23 -11.51
N VAL A 88 -13.98 -3.00 -12.79
CA VAL A 88 -14.49 -1.86 -13.54
C VAL A 88 -15.83 -2.30 -14.08
N LYS A 89 -16.92 -1.71 -13.58
CA LYS A 89 -18.25 -1.91 -14.14
C LYS A 89 -18.24 -1.27 -15.53
N MET A 90 -18.00 -2.07 -16.58
CA MET A 90 -18.23 -1.65 -17.96
C MET A 90 -19.74 -1.45 -18.11
N TYR A 91 -20.15 -0.25 -18.48
CA TYR A 91 -21.51 0.12 -18.85
C TYR A 91 -21.59 0.25 -20.37
#